data_AF-A0A3M0L715-F1
#
_entry.id   AF-A0A3M0L715-F1
#
_cell.length_a   1.000
_cell.length_b   1.000
_cell.length_c   1.000
_cell.angle_alpha   90.00
_cell.angle_beta   90.00
_cell.angle_gamma   90.00
#
_symmetry.space_group_name_H-M   'P 1'
#
loop_
_entity.id
_entity.type
_entity.pdbx_description
1 polymer ?
#
loop_
_entity_poly.entity_id
_entity_poly.type
_entity_poly.pdbx_seq_one_letter_code
_entity_poly.pdbx_strand_id
1 'polypeptide(L)'
;MFKKFDEKDNVSNCIQLKTSVIKGIKNQLIDQFPVIEPWLNQIMPKKDPVKIVRCHEHIEILTVNGELLFFRQREGIFYPTLRLLHKYPFILPHQQVDKGAIKFVLSGANIMCPGLTSPGAKLYPAAVDTVVGIRKDV
;
A
#
# COMPACT_ATOMS: atom_id res chain seq x y z
N MET A 1 -2.50 7.96 -8.03
CA MET A 1 -3.02 8.43 -6.72
C MET A 1 -2.23 9.63 -6.20
N PHE A 2 -0.92 9.54 -5.93
CA PHE A 2 -0.19 10.62 -5.24
C PHE A 2 0.73 11.51 -6.10
N LYS A 3 0.58 11.51 -7.44
CA LYS A 3 1.54 12.20 -8.34
C LYS A 3 1.60 13.73 -8.14
N LYS A 4 0.48 14.35 -7.79
CA LYS A 4 0.35 15.80 -7.53
C LYS A 4 -0.01 16.09 -6.07
N PHE A 5 0.24 15.13 -5.17
CA PHE A 5 -0.13 15.26 -3.78
C PHE A 5 0.92 16.11 -3.04
N ASP A 6 0.48 17.14 -2.35
CA ASP A 6 1.25 17.92 -1.40
C ASP A 6 0.59 17.86 -0.01
N GLU A 7 1.38 17.58 1.03
CA GLU A 7 0.85 17.39 2.39
C GLU A 7 0.19 18.65 2.96
N LYS A 8 0.66 19.85 2.59
CA LYS A 8 0.15 21.13 3.12
C LYS A 8 -1.18 21.49 2.48
N ASP A 9 -1.33 21.14 1.21
CA ASP A 9 -2.49 21.54 0.40
C ASP A 9 -3.57 20.45 0.33
N ASN A 10 -3.25 19.19 0.63
CA ASN A 10 -4.17 18.08 0.38
C ASN A 10 -4.58 17.27 1.61
N VAL A 11 -4.04 17.58 2.79
CA VAL A 11 -4.49 16.99 4.05
C VAL A 11 -5.62 17.84 4.63
N SER A 12 -6.80 17.24 4.83
CA SER A 12 -7.98 17.94 5.34
C SER A 12 -8.16 17.80 6.85
N ASN A 13 -8.00 16.59 7.39
CA ASN A 13 -8.17 16.33 8.82
C ASN A 13 -7.46 15.02 9.24
N CYS A 14 -7.22 14.84 10.54
CA CYS A 14 -6.70 13.62 11.14
C CYS A 14 -7.63 13.15 12.27
N ILE A 15 -8.12 11.92 12.17
CA ILE A 15 -9.13 11.36 13.09
C ILE A 15 -8.52 10.17 13.83
N GLN A 16 -8.54 10.22 15.16
CA GLN A 16 -8.18 9.06 15.98
C GLN A 16 -9.33 8.03 15.99
N LEU A 17 -8.99 6.78 15.72
CA LEU A 17 -9.97 5.70 15.60
C LEU A 17 -10.35 5.11 16.96
N LYS A 18 -11.62 4.69 17.05
CA LYS A 18 -12.14 3.91 18.19
C LYS A 18 -11.69 2.44 18.07
N THR A 19 -11.59 1.76 19.21
CA THR A 19 -11.14 0.35 19.30
C THR A 19 -11.94 -0.61 18.41
N SER A 20 -13.27 -0.41 18.30
CA SER A 20 -14.13 -1.23 17.43
C SER A 20 -13.77 -1.09 15.95
N VAL A 21 -13.51 0.14 15.49
CA VAL A 21 -13.11 0.44 14.11
C VAL A 21 -11.74 -0.14 13.80
N ILE A 22 -10.79 -0.02 14.75
CA ILE A 22 -9.44 -0.60 14.63
C ILE A 22 -9.54 -2.13 14.46
N LYS A 23 -10.40 -2.80 15.24
CA LYS A 23 -10.63 -4.24 15.11
C LYS A 23 -11.16 -4.60 13.72
N GLY A 24 -12.13 -3.84 13.21
CA GLY A 24 -12.67 -4.02 11.85
C GLY A 24 -11.59 -3.89 10.78
N ILE A 25 -10.75 -2.85 10.84
CA ILE A 25 -9.65 -2.63 9.90
C ILE A 25 -8.62 -3.76 9.98
N LYS A 26 -8.25 -4.21 11.19
CA LYS A 26 -7.30 -5.33 11.33
C LYS A 26 -7.83 -6.61 10.68
N ASN A 27 -9.11 -6.91 10.84
CA ASN A 27 -9.72 -8.06 10.16
C ASN A 27 -9.68 -7.89 8.64
N GLN A 28 -10.03 -6.71 8.11
CA GLN A 28 -9.92 -6.43 6.67
C GLN A 28 -8.50 -6.60 6.13
N LEU A 29 -7.49 -6.19 6.90
CA LEU A 29 -6.08 -6.35 6.52
C LEU A 29 -5.64 -7.82 6.55
N ILE A 30 -6.15 -8.63 7.47
CA ILE A 30 -5.89 -10.08 7.52
C ILE A 30 -6.55 -10.75 6.32
N ASP A 31 -7.80 -10.37 5.99
CA ASP A 31 -8.51 -10.93 4.84
C ASP A 31 -7.79 -10.60 3.51
N GLN A 32 -7.27 -9.37 3.37
CA GLN A 32 -6.55 -8.93 2.17
C GLN A 32 -5.11 -9.45 2.10
N PHE A 33 -4.43 -9.52 3.24
CA PHE A 33 -3.01 -9.89 3.34
C PHE A 33 -2.80 -10.93 4.44
N PRO A 34 -3.22 -12.20 4.26
CA PRO A 34 -3.25 -13.19 5.35
C PRO A 34 -1.91 -13.36 6.10
N VAL A 35 -0.80 -13.26 5.36
CA VAL A 35 0.57 -13.37 5.92
C VAL A 35 0.97 -12.22 6.85
N ILE A 36 0.18 -11.14 6.92
CA ILE A 36 0.45 -9.99 7.79
C ILE A 36 0.06 -10.24 9.25
N GLU A 37 -0.84 -11.20 9.52
CA GLU A 37 -1.44 -11.42 10.84
C GLU A 37 -0.42 -11.46 11.99
N PRO A 38 0.70 -12.21 11.90
CA PRO A 38 1.68 -12.29 12.99
C PRO A 38 2.36 -10.94 13.28
N TRP A 39 2.37 -10.03 12.30
CA TRP A 39 3.10 -8.76 12.33
C TRP A 39 2.22 -7.58 12.73
N LEU A 40 0.89 -7.74 12.74
CA LEU A 40 -0.03 -6.63 13.04
C LEU A 40 0.13 -6.04 14.44
N ASN A 41 0.58 -6.80 15.43
CA ASN A 41 0.85 -6.26 16.75
C ASN A 41 2.13 -5.40 16.79
N GLN A 42 3.08 -5.66 15.88
CA GLN A 42 4.27 -4.83 15.71
C GLN A 42 3.98 -3.59 14.86
N ILE A 43 3.16 -3.75 13.81
CA ILE A 43 2.79 -2.66 12.89
C ILE A 43 1.78 -1.70 13.52
N MET A 44 0.81 -2.23 14.29
CA MET A 44 -0.24 -1.48 14.98
C MET A 44 -0.33 -1.92 16.45
N PRO A 45 0.61 -1.50 17.31
CA PRO A 45 0.61 -1.85 18.72
C PRO A 45 -0.68 -1.43 19.43
N LYS A 46 -1.19 -2.28 20.33
CA LYS A 46 -2.49 -2.06 21.00
C LYS A 46 -2.54 -0.81 21.89
N LYS A 47 -1.38 -0.34 22.37
CA LYS A 47 -1.26 0.82 23.25
C LYS A 47 -1.27 2.15 22.49
N ASP A 48 -0.94 2.11 21.20
CA ASP A 48 -0.69 3.32 20.43
C ASP A 48 -1.95 3.78 19.70
N PRO A 49 -2.22 5.10 19.66
CA PRO A 49 -3.39 5.62 18.98
C PRO A 49 -3.26 5.42 17.47
N VAL A 50 -4.24 4.72 16.90
CA VAL A 50 -4.37 4.57 15.45
C VAL A 50 -5.18 5.75 14.92
N LYS A 51 -4.70 6.40 13.85
CA LYS A 51 -5.37 7.53 13.22
C LYS A 51 -5.59 7.29 11.73
N ILE A 52 -6.61 7.94 11.17
CA ILE A 52 -6.79 8.10 9.73
C ILE A 52 -6.57 9.56 9.38
N VAL A 53 -5.63 9.81 8.47
CA VAL A 53 -5.46 11.10 7.81
C VAL A 53 -6.40 11.12 6.60
N ARG A 54 -7.35 12.06 6.60
CA ARG A 54 -8.25 12.31 5.48
C ARG A 54 -7.64 13.35 4.56
N CYS A 55 -7.62 13.02 3.28
CA CYS A 55 -7.03 13.82 2.24
C CYS A 55 -8.06 14.15 1.15
N HIS A 56 -7.69 15.06 0.25
CA HIS A 56 -8.42 15.33 -0.99
C HIS A 56 -8.61 14.04 -1.83
N GLU A 57 -9.55 14.09 -2.78
CA GLU A 57 -9.92 12.95 -3.64
C GLU A 57 -10.41 11.70 -2.87
N HIS A 58 -10.90 11.89 -1.64
CA HIS A 58 -11.36 10.82 -0.75
C HIS A 58 -10.28 9.80 -0.40
N ILE A 59 -9.02 10.23 -0.35
CA ILE A 59 -7.92 9.39 0.11
C ILE A 59 -7.91 9.36 1.63
N GLU A 60 -7.74 8.17 2.19
CA GLU A 60 -7.55 7.94 3.63
C GLU A 60 -6.24 7.21 3.86
N ILE A 61 -5.41 7.71 4.77
CA ILE A 61 -4.12 7.11 5.13
C ILE A 61 -4.16 6.66 6.59
N LEU A 62 -3.95 5.37 6.83
CA LEU A 62 -3.84 4.77 8.15
C LEU A 62 -2.44 5.02 8.73
N THR A 63 -2.38 5.61 9.92
CA THR A 63 -1.11 5.94 10.59
C THR A 63 -1.12 5.54 12.06
N VAL A 64 0.07 5.14 12.55
CA VAL A 64 0.36 4.85 13.96
C VAL A 64 1.72 5.46 14.27
N ASN A 65 1.83 6.22 15.35
CA ASN A 65 3.08 6.89 15.78
C ASN A 65 3.78 7.72 14.67
N GLY A 66 3.02 8.31 13.74
CA GLY A 66 3.56 9.09 12.63
C GLY A 66 4.01 8.25 11.43
N GLU A 67 4.06 6.92 11.55
CA GLU A 67 4.34 6.03 10.42
C GLU A 67 3.09 5.89 9.54
N LEU A 68 3.26 6.02 8.22
CA LEU A 68 2.20 5.83 7.23
C LEU A 68 2.16 4.36 6.80
N LEU A 69 1.09 3.65 7.14
CA LEU A 69 1.02 2.19 7.01
C LEU A 69 0.32 1.77 5.73
N PHE A 70 -0.94 2.18 5.59
CA PHE A 70 -1.80 1.83 4.46
C PHE A 70 -2.54 3.05 3.97
N PHE A 71 -2.97 3.04 2.72
CA PHE A 71 -3.89 4.03 2.18
C PHE A 71 -5.02 3.35 1.42
N ARG A 72 -6.16 4.01 1.34
CA ARG A 72 -7.28 3.61 0.48
C ARG A 72 -7.92 4.86 -0.12
N GLN A 73 -8.70 4.68 -1.16
CA GLN A 73 -9.52 5.72 -1.73
C GLN A 73 -11.00 5.33 -1.61
N ARG A 74 -11.82 6.22 -1.04
CA ARG A 74 -13.22 5.93 -0.65
C ARG A 74 -13.26 4.67 0.24
N GLU A 75 -14.27 3.82 0.08
CA GLU A 75 -14.40 2.54 0.78
C GLU A 75 -13.73 1.38 0.02
N GLY A 76 -12.68 1.66 -0.75
CA GLY A 76 -11.90 0.65 -1.46
C GLY A 76 -10.98 -0.18 -0.55
N ILE A 77 -10.23 -1.09 -1.19
CA ILE A 77 -9.22 -1.91 -0.52
C ILE A 77 -8.07 -1.06 0.02
N PHE A 78 -7.33 -1.61 0.99
CA PHE A 78 -6.12 -0.98 1.49
C PHE A 78 -4.92 -1.34 0.60
N TYR A 79 -4.05 -0.37 0.40
CA TYR A 79 -2.76 -0.53 -0.26
C TYR A 79 -1.66 -0.21 0.75
N PRO A 80 -0.64 -1.07 0.92
CA PRO A 80 0.48 -0.75 1.80
C PRO A 80 1.30 0.41 1.21
N THR A 81 1.85 1.27 2.07
CA THR A 81 2.85 2.24 1.62
C THR A 81 4.13 1.52 1.19
N LEU A 82 4.91 2.13 0.28
CA LEU A 82 6.18 1.54 -0.14
C LEU A 82 7.15 1.37 1.05
N ARG A 83 7.10 2.25 2.05
CA ARG A 83 7.91 2.12 3.28
C ARG A 83 7.54 0.87 4.07
N LEU A 84 6.23 0.62 4.25
CA LEU A 84 5.77 -0.60 4.92
C LEU A 84 6.14 -1.85 4.11
N LEU A 85 5.92 -1.81 2.79
CA LEU A 85 6.23 -2.92 1.89
C LEU A 85 7.72 -3.26 1.85
N HIS A 86 8.61 -2.27 1.92
CA HIS A 86 10.06 -2.53 1.98
C HIS A 86 10.46 -3.24 3.29
N LYS A 87 9.77 -2.95 4.40
CA LYS A 87 10.03 -3.60 5.69
C LYS A 87 9.43 -5.00 5.77
N TYR A 88 8.27 -5.21 5.14
CA TYR A 88 7.56 -6.49 5.11
C TYR A 88 7.26 -6.90 3.65
N PRO A 89 8.28 -7.26 2.86
CA PRO A 89 8.15 -7.49 1.41
C PRO A 89 7.31 -8.71 1.04
N PHE A 90 7.00 -9.57 2.02
CA PHE A 90 6.22 -10.79 1.86
C PHE A 90 4.70 -10.54 1.90
N ILE A 91 4.22 -9.36 2.30
CA ILE A 91 2.79 -9.07 2.43
C ILE A 91 2.06 -8.99 1.07
N LEU A 92 2.81 -8.76 -0.02
CA LEU A 92 2.28 -8.76 -1.38
C LEU A 92 3.06 -9.76 -2.26
N PRO A 93 2.39 -10.44 -3.21
CA PRO A 93 3.08 -10.98 -4.37
C PRO A 93 3.78 -9.85 -5.13
N HIS A 94 4.81 -10.17 -5.90
CA HIS A 94 5.55 -9.17 -6.66
C HIS A 94 5.58 -9.49 -8.14
N GLN A 95 5.76 -8.44 -8.94
CA GLN A 95 6.03 -8.52 -10.38
C GLN A 95 7.36 -7.85 -10.66
N GLN A 96 8.20 -8.47 -11.49
CA GLN A 96 9.46 -7.88 -11.91
C GLN A 96 9.31 -7.26 -13.29
N VAL A 97 9.52 -5.95 -13.38
CA VAL A 97 9.48 -5.23 -14.66
C VAL A 97 10.87 -5.13 -15.28
N ASP A 98 10.88 -5.03 -16.60
CA ASP A 98 12.09 -4.76 -17.38
C ASP A 98 12.75 -3.43 -17.00
N LYS A 99 14.07 -3.34 -17.20
CA LYS A 99 14.87 -2.12 -16.98
C LYS A 99 14.33 -0.92 -17.77
N GLY A 100 13.84 -1.14 -18.99
CA GLY A 100 13.27 -0.07 -19.83
C GLY A 100 12.01 0.58 -19.22
N ALA A 101 11.27 -0.15 -18.39
CA ALA A 101 10.02 0.34 -17.80
C ALA A 101 10.24 1.21 -16.54
N ILE A 102 11.37 1.04 -15.83
CA ILE A 102 11.60 1.62 -14.50
C ILE A 102 11.39 3.14 -14.47
N LYS A 103 11.95 3.87 -15.44
CA LYS A 103 11.81 5.34 -15.53
C LYS A 103 10.33 5.78 -15.59
N PHE A 104 9.51 5.04 -16.33
CA PHE A 104 8.10 5.36 -16.53
C PHE A 104 7.28 4.98 -15.29
N VAL A 105 7.58 3.84 -14.66
CA VAL A 105 6.96 3.42 -13.40
C VAL A 105 7.20 4.46 -12.30
N LEU A 106 8.45 4.93 -12.14
CA LEU A 106 8.79 5.99 -11.18
C LEU A 106 8.09 7.32 -11.49
N SER A 107 7.67 7.54 -12.74
CA SER A 107 6.90 8.71 -13.16
C SER A 107 5.37 8.54 -13.00
N GLY A 108 4.94 7.39 -12.46
CA GLY A 108 3.55 7.03 -12.22
C GLY A 108 2.81 6.47 -13.44
N ALA A 109 3.53 5.98 -14.46
CA ALA A 109 2.91 5.31 -15.60
C ALA A 109 2.44 3.90 -15.24
N ASN A 110 1.40 3.44 -15.93
CA ASN A 110 0.95 2.05 -15.85
C ASN A 110 1.98 1.12 -16.52
N ILE A 111 2.01 -0.13 -16.07
CA ILE A 111 2.88 -1.16 -16.62
C ILE A 111 2.13 -1.87 -17.73
N MET A 112 2.65 -1.77 -18.95
CA MET A 112 2.08 -2.43 -20.12
C MET A 112 2.60 -3.87 -20.19
N CYS A 113 1.79 -4.78 -20.76
CA CYS A 113 2.13 -6.22 -20.85
C CYS A 113 3.57 -6.51 -21.37
N PRO A 114 4.09 -5.83 -22.42
CA PRO A 114 5.47 -6.06 -22.88
C PRO A 114 6.55 -5.78 -21.83
N GLY A 115 6.28 -4.91 -20.85
CA GLY A 115 7.19 -4.64 -19.74
C GLY A 115 7.26 -5.77 -18.69
N LEU A 116 6.40 -6.78 -18.80
CA LEU A 116 6.33 -7.96 -17.94
C LEU A 116 6.68 -9.27 -18.68
N THR A 117 6.76 -9.25 -20.01
CA THR A 117 7.03 -10.44 -20.85
C THR A 117 8.36 -10.38 -21.59
N SER A 118 9.16 -9.33 -21.37
CA SER A 118 10.52 -9.22 -21.91
C SER A 118 11.51 -10.15 -21.17
N PRO A 119 12.72 -10.38 -21.73
CA PRO A 119 13.71 -11.25 -21.11
C PRO A 119 14.17 -10.83 -19.70
N GLY A 120 14.15 -9.53 -19.38
CA GLY A 120 14.51 -8.99 -18.06
C GLY A 120 13.35 -8.94 -17.06
N ALA A 121 12.14 -9.30 -17.49
CA ALA A 121 10.95 -9.31 -16.64
C ALA A 121 10.67 -10.71 -16.08
N LYS A 122 9.98 -10.76 -14.95
CA LYS A 122 9.44 -12.00 -14.37
C LYS A 122 8.00 -11.78 -13.98
N LEU A 123 7.11 -12.43 -14.74
CA LEU A 123 5.69 -12.45 -14.49
C LEU A 123 5.34 -13.63 -13.59
N TYR A 124 4.87 -13.33 -12.38
CA TYR A 124 4.38 -14.33 -11.43
C TYR A 124 2.84 -14.41 -11.51
N PRO A 125 2.24 -15.58 -11.20
CA PRO A 125 0.79 -15.72 -11.18
C PRO A 125 0.14 -14.71 -10.22
N ALA A 126 -0.81 -13.93 -10.74
CA ALA A 126 -1.65 -13.01 -9.97
C ALA A 126 -3.02 -12.91 -10.66
N ALA A 127 -4.10 -12.98 -9.90
CA ALA A 127 -5.44 -12.80 -10.43
C ALA A 127 -5.72 -11.31 -10.73
N VAL A 128 -6.75 -11.04 -11.53
CA VAL A 128 -7.28 -9.67 -11.69
C VAL A 128 -7.62 -9.10 -10.30
N ASP A 129 -7.40 -7.79 -10.13
CA ASP A 129 -7.58 -7.05 -8.88
C ASP A 129 -6.63 -7.41 -7.72
N THR A 130 -5.69 -8.33 -7.92
CA THR A 130 -4.65 -8.62 -6.93
C THR A 130 -3.70 -7.43 -6.80
N VAL A 131 -3.52 -6.92 -5.59
CA VAL A 131 -2.50 -5.90 -5.29
C VAL A 131 -1.11 -6.55 -5.33
N VAL A 132 -0.19 -5.98 -6.10
CA VAL A 132 1.17 -6.52 -6.28
C VAL A 132 2.24 -5.46 -5.97
N GLY A 133 3.38 -5.90 -5.46
CA GLY A 133 4.59 -5.07 -5.37
C GLY A 133 5.37 -5.08 -6.68
N ILE A 134 5.72 -3.91 -7.21
CA ILE A 134 6.55 -3.83 -8.42
C ILE A 134 8.02 -3.74 -8.04
N ARG A 135 8.82 -4.66 -8.58
CA ARG A 135 10.27 -4.74 -8.33
C ARG A 135 11.06 -4.52 -9.62
N LYS A 136 12.26 -3.97 -9.47
CA LYS A 136 13.26 -3.94 -10.55
C LYS A 136 13.99 -5.28 -10.62
N ASP A 137 14.52 -5.59 -11.80
CA ASP A 137 15.56 -6.59 -11.96
C ASP A 137 16.78 -6.26 -11.07
N VAL A 138 17.36 -7.29 -10.45
CA VAL A 138 18.54 -7.17 -9.57
C VAL A 138 19.79 -7.36 -10.39
#